data_AF-E8X511-F1
#
_entry.id   AF-E8X511-F1
#
_cell.length_a   1.000
_cell.length_b   1.000
_cell.length_c   1.000
_cell.angle_alpha   90.00
_cell.angle_beta   90.00
_cell.angle_gamma   90.00
#
_symmetry.space_group_name_H-M   'P 1'
#
loop_
_entity.id
_entity.type
_entity.pdbx_description
1 polymer ?
#
loop_
_entity_poly.entity_id
_entity_poly.type
_entity_poly.pdbx_seq_one_letter_code
_entity_poly.pdbx_strand_id
1 'polypeptide(L)'
;MNLPLHERAVEGTSPALVRMTGLSLGEHGILFPEVVSALIPARKPGPGEQYRFHFDMTKCIGCRSCEVACNEQNNNPADILWRRIGELEAGSYPDTQRHYLSMGCNHCLDADCLKGCPVDAYTKDPVSGIVLHSADACIGCSYCVWNCPYSVPQYNPERGVVGKCDMCKGRLDDGLEPACVNACPEGAIEIELVNMAEWRSDYALADSPGMPAAEQTVSTTRITLPHIPSAGLERVDLGQIQREHAHVPLIYMTALMQAVSGALWVLIAWHALDAVRLFVLLTITATALTLSTLHLGRPAFAYRALKMWRRSWLSREVLLFTLFFAALAAATVAAAAREYGVVLPIALPLALSLTAAILGVLGTLASAAIYLVKARPAWNTAHTPADFILTAALLGSLLAAALAGTTLRLPIFPTFATATPNALALILLCAGSWLINQTVRAVRLRRAAAFEARAAWALLSGDATWPVAAGCVLLLLFALIATADGSAPIALGLAFASVLLSRYLFFVTVVPLNMALTFVRSRPAGAHA
;
A
#
# COMPACT_ATOMS: atom_id res chain seq x y z
N MET A 1 -24.14 32.73 -15.14
CA MET A 1 -23.45 33.79 -14.39
C MET A 1 -22.00 33.72 -14.85
N ASN A 2 -21.56 34.65 -15.71
CA ASN A 2 -20.22 34.57 -16.28
C ASN A 2 -19.20 34.89 -15.20
N LEU A 3 -18.22 34.00 -15.05
CA LEU A 3 -17.12 34.16 -14.10
C LEU A 3 -16.14 35.18 -14.71
N PRO A 4 -15.89 36.33 -14.05
CA PRO A 4 -15.04 37.40 -14.60
C PRO A 4 -13.61 36.95 -14.96
N LEU A 5 -13.12 35.88 -14.32
CA LEU A 5 -11.81 35.29 -14.61
C LEU A 5 -11.82 34.38 -15.85
N HIS A 6 -12.95 33.75 -16.18
CA HIS A 6 -13.11 32.93 -17.38
C HIS A 6 -13.18 33.80 -18.64
N GLU A 7 -13.91 34.92 -18.60
CA GLU A 7 -13.95 35.88 -19.72
C GLU A 7 -12.54 36.45 -20.01
N ARG A 8 -11.79 36.80 -18.97
CA ARG A 8 -10.40 37.28 -19.10
C ARG A 8 -9.40 36.25 -19.61
N ALA A 9 -9.63 34.96 -19.36
CA ALA A 9 -8.78 33.89 -19.88
C ALA A 9 -9.00 33.60 -21.38
N VAL A 10 -10.22 33.86 -21.87
CA VAL A 10 -10.62 33.58 -23.27
C VAL A 10 -10.21 34.70 -24.23
N GLU A 11 -10.08 35.94 -23.75
CA GLU A 11 -9.71 37.09 -24.59
C GLU A 11 -8.22 37.15 -24.98
N GLY A 12 -7.36 36.27 -24.44
CA GLY A 12 -5.97 36.10 -24.87
C GLY A 12 -5.04 37.29 -24.66
N THR A 13 -5.50 38.37 -24.02
CA THR A 13 -4.75 39.62 -23.82
C THR A 13 -4.17 39.79 -22.42
N SER A 14 -4.41 38.86 -21.50
CA SER A 14 -3.80 38.93 -20.17
C SER A 14 -2.36 38.41 -20.23
N PRO A 15 -1.33 39.17 -19.80
CA PRO A 15 -0.10 38.53 -19.37
C PRO A 15 -0.44 37.45 -18.33
N ALA A 16 0.26 36.31 -18.42
CA ALA A 16 0.12 35.18 -17.51
C ALA A 16 -0.09 35.68 -16.08
N LEU A 17 -1.13 35.18 -15.38
CA LEU A 17 -1.47 35.46 -13.97
C LEU A 17 -0.34 36.18 -13.24
N VAL A 18 -0.38 37.51 -13.30
CA VAL A 18 0.66 38.37 -12.77
C VAL A 18 0.65 38.19 -11.26
N ARG A 19 1.75 37.72 -10.69
CA ARG A 19 1.99 37.83 -9.25
C ARG A 19 1.98 39.30 -8.88
N MET A 20 0.89 39.77 -8.30
CA MET A 20 0.86 41.07 -7.62
C MET A 20 1.20 40.82 -6.15
N THR A 21 2.49 40.80 -5.81
CA THR A 21 2.89 40.57 -4.41
C THR A 21 3.97 41.50 -3.87
N GLY A 22 4.44 42.50 -4.64
CA GLY A 22 5.29 43.56 -4.10
C GLY A 22 4.82 44.92 -4.59
N LEU A 23 4.42 45.79 -3.66
CA LEU A 23 4.40 47.22 -3.93
C LEU A 23 5.72 47.79 -3.43
N SER A 24 6.64 48.12 -4.34
CA SER A 24 7.86 48.83 -3.96
C SER A 24 7.55 50.33 -3.86
N LEU A 25 8.00 50.97 -2.77
CA LEU A 25 7.95 52.43 -2.64
C LEU A 25 9.05 53.01 -3.54
N GLY A 26 8.67 53.58 -4.69
CA GLY A 26 9.60 54.36 -5.50
C GLY A 26 10.02 55.66 -4.81
N GLU A 27 11.02 56.35 -5.37
CA GLU A 27 11.62 57.60 -4.84
C GLU A 27 10.64 58.77 -4.62
N HIS A 28 9.36 58.61 -4.98
CA HIS A 28 8.29 59.61 -4.82
C HIS A 28 7.04 59.09 -4.08
N GLY A 29 7.13 57.96 -3.35
CA GLY A 29 5.98 57.42 -2.63
C GLY A 29 4.92 56.76 -3.52
N ILE A 30 5.25 56.53 -4.79
CA ILE A 30 4.39 55.82 -5.75
C ILE A 30 4.71 54.33 -5.66
N LEU A 31 3.66 53.53 -5.45
CA LEU A 31 3.73 52.07 -5.33
C LEU A 31 3.83 51.46 -6.74
N PHE A 32 4.95 50.84 -7.07
CA PHE A 32 5.13 50.12 -8.33
C PHE A 32 4.93 48.62 -8.12
N PRO A 33 4.25 47.92 -9.04
CA PRO A 33 4.26 46.46 -9.05
C PRO A 33 5.66 45.97 -9.39
N GLU A 34 6.32 45.31 -8.42
CA GLU A 34 7.59 44.63 -8.67
C GLU A 34 7.31 43.27 -9.28
N VAL A 35 7.87 43.03 -10.48
CA VAL A 35 7.83 41.70 -11.10
C VAL A 35 8.79 40.80 -10.33
N VAL A 36 8.23 39.96 -9.47
CA VAL A 36 8.99 38.93 -8.75
C VAL A 36 9.72 38.06 -9.77
N SER A 37 11.02 37.85 -9.56
CA SER A 37 11.83 36.90 -10.33
C SER A 37 11.12 35.54 -10.41
N ALA A 38 11.06 34.94 -11.60
CA ALA A 38 10.41 33.65 -11.82
C ALA A 38 10.87 32.62 -10.77
N LEU A 39 9.93 31.91 -10.14
CA LEU A 39 10.23 30.87 -9.15
C LEU A 39 10.51 29.50 -9.78
N ILE A 40 10.99 29.52 -11.02
CA ILE A 40 11.42 28.36 -11.76
C ILE A 40 12.78 28.66 -12.40
N PRO A 41 13.59 27.63 -12.70
CA PRO A 41 14.88 27.86 -13.34
C PRO A 41 14.69 28.38 -14.77
N ALA A 42 15.55 29.31 -15.18
CA ALA A 42 15.54 29.88 -16.54
C ALA A 42 15.91 28.88 -17.65
N ARG A 43 16.40 27.69 -17.28
CA ARG A 43 16.78 26.61 -18.20
C ARG A 43 16.26 25.26 -17.74
N LYS A 44 16.19 24.32 -18.67
CA LYS A 44 15.93 22.90 -18.36
C LYS A 44 17.14 22.26 -17.66
N PRO A 45 16.95 21.15 -16.90
CA PRO A 45 18.05 20.44 -16.27
C PRO A 45 19.01 19.89 -17.33
N GLY A 46 20.31 19.96 -17.04
CA GLY A 46 21.36 19.36 -17.84
C GLY A 46 21.62 17.90 -17.44
N PRO A 47 22.58 17.23 -18.10
CA PRO A 47 22.99 15.89 -17.73
C PRO A 47 23.42 15.81 -16.25
N GLY A 48 22.83 14.87 -15.50
CA GLY A 48 23.12 14.70 -14.07
C GLY A 48 22.33 15.62 -13.13
N GLU A 49 21.50 16.51 -13.67
CA GLU A 49 20.59 17.37 -12.91
C GLU A 49 19.14 16.89 -13.01
N GLN A 50 18.30 17.33 -12.07
CA GLN A 50 16.84 17.26 -12.20
C GLN A 50 16.17 18.48 -11.55
N TYR A 51 14.87 18.64 -11.78
CA TYR A 51 14.08 19.57 -10.97
C TYR A 51 13.87 19.03 -9.55
N ARG A 52 13.77 19.96 -8.60
CA ARG A 52 13.26 19.72 -7.24
C ARG A 52 12.34 20.83 -6.80
N PHE A 53 11.48 20.54 -5.83
CA PHE A 53 10.85 21.60 -5.04
C PHE A 53 11.85 22.17 -4.04
N HIS A 54 11.83 23.47 -3.86
CA HIS A 54 12.29 24.12 -2.63
C HIS A 54 11.08 24.65 -1.87
N PHE A 55 11.01 24.32 -0.59
CA PHE A 55 9.98 24.83 0.32
C PHE A 55 10.65 25.63 1.43
N ASP A 56 10.22 26.87 1.60
CA ASP A 56 10.70 27.75 2.67
C ASP A 56 9.67 27.85 3.80
N MET A 57 9.91 27.13 4.89
CA MET A 57 9.04 27.10 6.06
C MET A 57 9.00 28.46 6.79
N THR A 58 10.00 29.32 6.59
CA THR A 58 10.02 30.66 7.21
C THR A 58 9.02 31.63 6.57
N LYS A 59 8.64 31.37 5.32
CA LYS A 59 7.71 32.20 4.54
C LYS A 59 6.28 31.66 4.54
N CYS A 60 6.09 30.37 4.83
CA CYS A 60 4.77 29.76 4.71
C CYS A 60 3.82 30.22 5.82
N ILE A 61 2.75 30.92 5.43
CA ILE A 61 1.68 31.40 6.35
C ILE A 61 0.49 30.43 6.49
N GLY A 62 0.56 29.22 5.90
CA GLY A 62 -0.51 28.23 6.02
C GLY A 62 -1.83 28.56 5.32
N CYS A 63 -1.82 29.46 4.32
CA CYS A 63 -3.03 29.96 3.65
C CYS A 63 -3.78 28.95 2.78
N ARG A 64 -3.21 27.76 2.52
CA ARG A 64 -3.79 26.67 1.70
C ARG A 64 -4.08 26.99 0.23
N SER A 65 -3.66 28.16 -0.27
CA SER A 65 -3.80 28.52 -1.69
C SER A 65 -3.12 27.52 -2.63
N CYS A 66 -1.99 26.93 -2.20
CA CYS A 66 -1.28 25.91 -2.96
C CYS A 66 -2.03 24.56 -3.05
N GLU A 67 -2.91 24.25 -2.10
CA GLU A 67 -3.79 23.07 -2.15
C GLU A 67 -4.87 23.29 -3.21
N VAL A 68 -5.58 24.43 -3.11
CA VAL A 68 -6.68 24.80 -4.02
C VAL A 68 -6.19 24.91 -5.46
N ALA A 69 -5.10 25.64 -5.70
CA ALA A 69 -4.54 25.80 -7.04
C ALA A 69 -4.05 24.47 -7.63
N CYS A 70 -3.49 23.58 -6.81
CA CYS A 70 -3.09 22.25 -7.27
C CYS A 70 -4.31 21.42 -7.66
N ASN A 71 -5.38 21.46 -6.88
CA ASN A 71 -6.60 20.71 -7.18
C ASN A 71 -7.34 21.21 -8.40
N GLU A 72 -7.47 22.53 -8.55
CA GLU A 72 -8.11 23.16 -9.69
C GLU A 72 -7.35 22.86 -10.99
N GLN A 73 -6.02 23.07 -11.01
CA GLN A 73 -5.16 22.76 -12.16
C GLN A 73 -5.25 21.29 -12.61
N ASN A 74 -5.46 20.36 -11.68
CA ASN A 74 -5.47 18.92 -11.97
C ASN A 74 -6.88 18.33 -12.05
N ASN A 75 -7.92 19.16 -11.90
CA ASN A 75 -9.32 18.76 -11.86
C ASN A 75 -9.55 17.57 -10.90
N ASN A 76 -9.00 17.69 -9.69
CA ASN A 76 -9.18 16.68 -8.66
C ASN A 76 -10.52 16.89 -7.93
N PRO A 77 -11.22 15.81 -7.55
CA PRO A 77 -12.25 15.86 -6.52
C PRO A 77 -11.76 16.54 -5.24
N ALA A 78 -12.67 17.19 -4.51
CA ALA A 78 -12.31 18.00 -3.34
C ALA A 78 -11.64 17.19 -2.21
N ASP A 79 -11.92 15.89 -2.13
CA ASP A 79 -11.35 14.96 -1.14
C ASP A 79 -9.95 14.43 -1.50
N ILE A 80 -9.50 14.64 -2.74
CA ILE A 80 -8.17 14.23 -3.23
C ILE A 80 -7.27 15.45 -3.29
N LEU A 81 -6.24 15.50 -2.45
CA LEU A 81 -5.32 16.65 -2.35
C LEU A 81 -3.89 16.22 -2.68
N TRP A 82 -3.41 16.53 -3.88
CA TRP A 82 -2.04 16.17 -4.34
C TRP A 82 -0.93 17.00 -3.71
N ARG A 83 -1.26 18.19 -3.21
CA ARG A 83 -0.42 19.01 -2.35
C ARG A 83 -1.23 19.36 -1.10
N ARG A 84 -0.55 19.39 0.05
CA ARG A 84 -1.16 19.55 1.37
C ARG A 84 -0.32 20.44 2.28
N ILE A 85 -0.94 21.07 3.26
CA ILE A 85 -0.28 21.80 4.34
C ILE A 85 -0.48 21.03 5.66
N GLY A 86 0.64 20.64 6.27
CA GLY A 86 0.70 20.18 7.66
C GLY A 86 1.05 21.33 8.61
N GLU A 87 0.62 21.20 9.86
CA GLU A 87 0.88 22.17 10.93
C GLU A 87 1.82 21.57 11.98
N LEU A 88 2.81 22.36 12.38
CA LEU A 88 3.82 22.01 13.37
C LEU A 88 3.76 23.04 14.50
N GLU A 89 3.72 22.58 15.75
CA GLU A 89 3.73 23.42 16.94
C GLU A 89 4.88 23.07 17.87
N ALA A 90 5.37 24.06 18.61
CA ALA A 90 6.39 23.91 19.64
C ALA A 90 6.20 24.94 20.75
N GLY A 91 6.92 24.74 21.85
CA GLY A 91 6.96 25.66 22.98
C GLY A 91 5.77 25.50 23.93
N SER A 92 5.68 26.40 24.89
CA SER A 92 4.62 26.41 25.92
C SER A 92 4.20 27.85 26.18
N TYR A 93 2.90 28.07 26.39
CA TYR A 93 2.37 29.42 26.66
C TYR A 93 3.18 30.15 27.75
N PRO A 94 3.60 31.40 27.53
CA PRO A 94 3.28 32.28 26.39
C PRO A 94 4.18 32.13 25.15
N ASP A 95 5.25 31.34 25.24
CA ASP A 95 6.28 31.18 24.20
C ASP A 95 5.93 30.03 23.23
N THR A 96 4.75 30.09 22.60
CA THR A 96 4.32 29.11 21.60
C THR A 96 4.80 29.48 20.20
N GLN A 97 5.08 28.47 19.39
CA GLN A 97 5.49 28.61 17.99
C GLN A 97 4.59 27.75 17.12
N ARG A 98 4.32 28.24 15.91
CA ARG A 98 3.54 27.54 14.90
C ARG A 98 4.18 27.73 13.53
N HIS A 99 4.39 26.62 12.85
CA HIS A 99 4.93 26.57 11.50
C HIS A 99 4.07 25.68 10.60
N TYR A 100 4.18 25.91 9.30
CA TYR A 100 3.41 25.17 8.30
C TYR A 100 4.34 24.51 7.30
N LEU A 101 4.05 23.26 6.95
CA LEU A 101 4.81 22.49 5.98
C LEU A 101 3.94 22.14 4.77
N SER A 102 4.21 22.77 3.63
CA SER A 102 3.54 22.42 2.37
C SER A 102 4.29 21.31 1.64
N MET A 103 3.60 20.23 1.28
CA MET A 103 4.20 19.10 0.57
C MET A 103 3.29 18.53 -0.51
N GLY A 104 3.90 18.14 -1.62
CA GLY A 104 3.32 17.21 -2.59
C GLY A 104 4.34 16.13 -2.94
N CYS A 105 4.32 15.58 -4.15
CA CYS A 105 5.31 14.57 -4.51
C CYS A 105 6.75 15.13 -4.43
N ASN A 106 7.64 14.42 -3.74
CA ASN A 106 9.05 14.80 -3.60
C ASN A 106 9.92 14.43 -4.82
N HIS A 107 9.32 13.83 -5.86
CA HIS A 107 9.98 13.37 -7.09
C HIS A 107 11.36 12.73 -6.85
N CYS A 108 11.38 11.79 -5.88
CA CYS A 108 12.59 11.27 -5.25
C CYS A 108 13.61 10.69 -6.23
N LEU A 109 14.88 10.64 -5.82
CA LEU A 109 15.91 10.00 -6.65
C LEU A 109 15.63 8.50 -6.79
N ASP A 110 15.26 7.83 -5.70
CA ASP A 110 14.98 6.39 -5.63
C ASP A 110 13.52 6.10 -5.28
N ALA A 111 12.60 6.52 -6.14
CA ALA A 111 11.17 6.48 -5.89
C ALA A 111 10.58 5.06 -5.67
N ASP A 112 10.14 4.76 -4.46
CA ASP A 112 9.54 3.47 -4.09
C ASP A 112 8.16 3.22 -4.74
N CYS A 113 7.41 4.28 -5.04
CA CYS A 113 6.15 4.17 -5.80
C CYS A 113 6.38 3.61 -7.21
N LEU A 114 7.47 4.02 -7.85
CA LEU A 114 7.90 3.48 -9.14
C LEU A 114 8.34 2.03 -8.97
N LYS A 115 9.22 1.73 -8.01
CA LYS A 115 9.69 0.35 -7.74
C LYS A 115 8.53 -0.64 -7.53
N GLY A 116 7.51 -0.23 -6.76
CA GLY A 116 6.36 -1.06 -6.44
C GLY A 116 5.40 -1.33 -7.59
N CYS A 117 5.27 -0.42 -8.55
CA CYS A 117 4.23 -0.50 -9.59
C CYS A 117 4.37 -1.78 -10.45
N PRO A 118 3.34 -2.65 -10.51
CA PRO A 118 3.41 -3.90 -11.26
C PRO A 118 3.19 -3.74 -12.78
N VAL A 119 2.58 -2.62 -13.18
CA VAL A 119 2.13 -2.36 -14.57
C VAL A 119 2.94 -1.28 -15.28
N ASP A 120 4.00 -0.78 -14.64
CA ASP A 120 4.85 0.27 -15.21
C ASP A 120 4.08 1.57 -15.49
N ALA A 121 3.09 1.88 -14.65
CA ALA A 121 2.37 3.14 -14.68
C ALA A 121 3.19 4.32 -14.15
N TYR A 122 4.40 4.07 -13.64
CA TYR A 122 5.32 5.11 -13.19
C TYR A 122 6.60 5.07 -14.00
N THR A 123 6.98 6.22 -14.52
CA THR A 123 8.26 6.45 -15.19
C THR A 123 8.99 7.61 -14.53
N LYS A 124 10.30 7.68 -14.67
CA LYS A 124 11.08 8.86 -14.31
C LYS A 124 11.52 9.50 -15.61
N ASP A 125 11.12 10.74 -15.84
CA ASP A 125 11.51 11.48 -17.04
C ASP A 125 13.04 11.68 -17.03
N PRO A 126 13.77 11.21 -18.05
CA PRO A 126 15.23 11.29 -18.08
C PRO A 126 15.77 12.73 -18.14
N VAL A 127 14.97 13.70 -18.59
CA VAL A 127 15.40 15.11 -18.69
C VAL A 127 15.06 15.87 -17.42
N SER A 128 13.78 15.86 -17.02
CA SER A 128 13.33 16.66 -15.88
C SER A 128 13.59 16.00 -14.52
N GLY A 129 13.80 14.67 -14.49
CA GLY A 129 13.79 13.84 -13.28
C GLY A 129 12.44 13.76 -12.58
N ILE A 130 11.37 14.30 -13.16
CA ILE A 130 10.02 14.21 -12.62
C ILE A 130 9.57 12.74 -12.70
N VAL A 131 9.22 12.17 -11.55
CA VAL A 131 8.48 10.89 -11.50
C VAL A 131 7.06 11.12 -12.03
N LEU A 132 6.70 10.53 -13.16
CA LEU A 132 5.39 10.68 -13.81
C LEU A 132 4.50 9.47 -13.56
N HIS A 133 3.19 9.67 -13.60
CA HIS A 133 2.19 8.60 -13.49
C HIS A 133 1.29 8.59 -14.73
N SER A 134 1.13 7.42 -15.36
CA SER A 134 0.22 7.20 -16.49
C SER A 134 -1.10 6.59 -16.02
N ALA A 135 -2.19 7.33 -16.17
CA ALA A 135 -3.54 6.84 -15.89
C ALA A 135 -3.96 5.69 -16.82
N ASP A 136 -3.44 5.64 -18.05
CA ASP A 136 -3.81 4.63 -19.04
C ASP A 136 -3.20 3.26 -18.73
N ALA A 137 -1.97 3.25 -18.22
CA ALA A 137 -1.30 2.03 -17.78
C ALA A 137 -1.83 1.53 -16.42
N CYS A 138 -2.29 2.44 -15.56
CA CYS A 138 -2.71 2.15 -14.19
C CYS A 138 -3.93 1.22 -14.13
N ILE A 139 -3.85 0.21 -13.26
CA ILE A 139 -4.94 -0.75 -12.99
C ILE A 139 -5.66 -0.49 -11.65
N GLY A 140 -5.27 0.56 -10.94
CA GLY A 140 -5.89 0.92 -9.66
C GLY A 140 -5.62 -0.07 -8.52
N CYS A 141 -4.43 -0.70 -8.47
CA CYS A 141 -4.07 -1.64 -7.39
C CYS A 141 -3.66 -0.98 -6.06
N SER A 142 -3.46 0.34 -6.05
CA SER A 142 -3.05 1.13 -4.87
C SER A 142 -1.75 0.70 -4.17
N TYR A 143 -0.95 -0.21 -4.74
CA TYR A 143 0.32 -0.62 -4.15
C TYR A 143 1.34 0.52 -4.04
N CYS A 144 1.28 1.50 -4.95
CA CYS A 144 2.09 2.73 -4.87
C CYS A 144 1.71 3.64 -3.68
N VAL A 145 0.42 3.64 -3.27
CA VAL A 145 -0.06 4.35 -2.06
C VAL A 145 0.55 3.72 -0.82
N TRP A 146 0.61 2.38 -0.80
CA TRP A 146 1.22 1.61 0.28
C TRP A 146 2.73 1.84 0.40
N ASN A 147 3.44 1.94 -0.74
CA ASN A 147 4.89 2.03 -0.76
C ASN A 147 5.44 3.44 -0.50
N CYS A 148 4.66 4.49 -0.77
CA CYS A 148 5.16 5.85 -0.62
C CYS A 148 5.21 6.25 0.88
N PRO A 149 6.39 6.62 1.42
CA PRO A 149 6.48 7.08 2.81
C PRO A 149 5.81 8.43 3.03
N TYR A 150 5.60 9.22 1.97
CA TYR A 150 4.97 10.54 2.08
C TYR A 150 3.45 10.48 1.86
N SER A 151 2.90 9.31 1.52
CA SER A 151 1.47 9.10 1.21
C SER A 151 0.94 10.05 0.12
N VAL A 152 1.77 10.38 -0.87
CA VAL A 152 1.39 11.31 -1.97
C VAL A 152 0.52 10.68 -3.06
N PRO A 153 0.71 9.41 -3.48
CA PRO A 153 -0.21 8.78 -4.42
C PRO A 153 -1.55 8.56 -3.74
N GLN A 154 -2.63 8.92 -4.43
CA GLN A 154 -3.99 8.78 -3.93
C GLN A 154 -4.87 8.09 -4.96
N TYR A 155 -5.67 7.15 -4.49
CA TYR A 155 -6.64 6.46 -5.34
C TYR A 155 -7.83 7.38 -5.63
N ASN A 156 -8.16 7.56 -6.91
CA ASN A 156 -9.37 8.24 -7.34
C ASN A 156 -10.46 7.18 -7.62
N PRO A 157 -11.52 7.10 -6.80
CA PRO A 157 -12.57 6.10 -6.96
C PRO A 157 -13.44 6.33 -8.19
N GLU A 158 -13.63 7.58 -8.62
CA GLU A 158 -14.42 7.91 -9.81
C GLU A 158 -13.74 7.43 -11.10
N ARG A 159 -12.40 7.51 -11.16
CA ARG A 159 -11.61 7.14 -12.34
C ARG A 159 -11.05 5.71 -12.31
N GLY A 160 -11.10 5.05 -11.14
CA GLY A 160 -10.55 3.72 -10.92
C GLY A 160 -9.01 3.65 -11.00
N VAL A 161 -8.31 4.78 -10.81
CA VAL A 161 -6.85 4.88 -10.94
C VAL A 161 -6.24 5.71 -9.83
N VAL A 162 -4.96 5.49 -9.57
CA VAL A 162 -4.17 6.35 -8.68
C VAL A 162 -3.77 7.64 -9.41
N GLY A 163 -3.63 8.74 -8.68
CA GLY A 163 -3.05 9.99 -9.15
C GLY A 163 -2.05 10.55 -8.14
N LYS A 164 -1.18 11.46 -8.58
CA LYS A 164 -0.27 12.22 -7.71
C LYS A 164 0.21 13.48 -8.43
N CYS A 165 0.76 14.42 -7.66
CA CYS A 165 1.49 15.57 -8.20
C CYS A 165 2.52 15.14 -9.26
N ASP A 166 2.48 15.81 -10.40
CA ASP A 166 3.33 15.64 -11.59
C ASP A 166 4.28 16.84 -11.77
N MET A 167 4.45 17.65 -10.73
CA MET A 167 5.17 18.93 -10.74
C MET A 167 4.62 19.92 -11.80
N CYS A 168 3.37 19.75 -12.24
CA CYS A 168 2.79 20.48 -13.35
C CYS A 168 3.70 20.47 -14.59
N LYS A 169 4.25 19.30 -14.95
CA LYS A 169 5.24 19.16 -16.03
C LYS A 169 4.86 19.93 -17.30
N GLY A 170 3.59 19.89 -17.72
CA GLY A 170 3.12 20.65 -18.90
C GLY A 170 3.39 22.14 -18.79
N ARG A 171 3.11 22.75 -17.62
CA ARG A 171 3.41 24.16 -17.36
C ARG A 171 4.92 24.43 -17.41
N LEU A 172 5.73 23.56 -16.80
CA LEU A 172 7.19 23.69 -16.83
C LEU A 172 7.76 23.57 -18.25
N ASP A 173 7.18 22.72 -19.10
CA ASP A 173 7.59 22.58 -20.50
C ASP A 173 7.36 23.89 -21.29
N ASP A 174 6.31 24.63 -20.92
CA ASP A 174 5.94 25.94 -21.48
C ASP A 174 6.66 27.12 -20.80
N GLY A 175 7.58 26.86 -19.86
CA GLY A 175 8.29 27.91 -19.11
C GLY A 175 7.40 28.63 -18.09
N LEU A 176 6.32 28.01 -17.66
CA LEU A 176 5.39 28.52 -16.66
C LEU A 176 5.60 27.84 -15.30
N GLU A 177 5.42 28.62 -14.23
CA GLU A 177 5.47 28.12 -12.86
C GLU A 177 4.37 27.08 -12.61
N PRO A 178 4.64 26.00 -11.83
CA PRO A 178 3.60 25.10 -11.35
C PRO A 178 2.49 25.86 -10.61
N ALA A 179 1.25 25.37 -10.67
CA ALA A 179 0.10 26.08 -10.09
C ALA A 179 0.28 26.38 -8.59
N CYS A 180 0.83 25.45 -7.82
CA CYS A 180 1.10 25.66 -6.40
C CYS A 180 2.22 26.68 -6.11
N VAL A 181 3.20 26.78 -7.01
CA VAL A 181 4.30 27.75 -6.94
C VAL A 181 3.75 29.15 -7.25
N ASN A 182 3.04 29.27 -8.37
CA ASN A 182 2.47 30.53 -8.82
C ASN A 182 1.47 31.12 -7.80
N ALA A 183 0.61 30.27 -7.23
CA ALA A 183 -0.43 30.68 -6.28
C ALA A 183 0.08 30.98 -4.85
N CYS A 184 1.36 30.74 -4.54
CA CYS A 184 1.89 31.02 -3.20
C CYS A 184 2.11 32.54 -3.02
N PRO A 185 1.38 33.23 -2.12
CA PRO A 185 1.50 34.68 -1.97
C PRO A 185 2.87 35.10 -1.41
N GLU A 186 3.45 34.29 -0.54
CA GLU A 186 4.72 34.57 0.13
C GLU A 186 5.94 34.04 -0.63
N GLY A 187 5.75 33.41 -1.79
CA GLY A 187 6.84 32.78 -2.53
C GLY A 187 7.58 31.69 -1.72
N ALA A 188 6.86 30.95 -0.88
CA ALA A 188 7.42 29.89 -0.05
C ALA A 188 7.69 28.57 -0.80
N ILE A 189 7.32 28.47 -2.08
CA ILE A 189 7.48 27.26 -2.90
C ILE A 189 8.14 27.66 -4.20
N GLU A 190 9.25 27.00 -4.56
CA GLU A 190 10.02 27.25 -5.79
C GLU A 190 10.38 25.94 -6.48
N ILE A 191 10.75 26.02 -7.76
CA ILE A 191 11.43 24.93 -8.47
C ILE A 191 12.90 25.30 -8.64
N GLU A 192 13.77 24.39 -8.24
CA GLU A 192 15.22 24.52 -8.39
C GLU A 192 15.79 23.40 -9.26
N LEU A 193 17.00 23.61 -9.75
CA LEU A 193 17.83 22.55 -10.30
C LEU A 193 18.66 21.93 -9.18
N VAL A 194 18.80 20.61 -9.21
CA VAL A 194 19.66 19.88 -8.26
C VAL A 194 20.57 18.92 -9.00
N ASN A 195 21.86 18.94 -8.65
CA ASN A 195 22.80 17.91 -9.07
C ASN A 195 22.49 16.61 -8.31
N MET A 196 22.16 15.54 -9.04
CA MET A 196 21.72 14.29 -8.43
C MET A 196 22.83 13.57 -7.66
N ALA A 197 24.09 13.71 -8.07
CA ALA A 197 25.21 13.04 -7.40
C ALA A 197 25.55 13.72 -6.06
N GLU A 198 25.62 15.05 -6.07
CA GLU A 198 25.84 15.87 -4.88
C GLU A 198 24.71 15.67 -3.86
N TRP A 199 23.45 15.67 -4.32
CA TRP A 199 22.31 15.44 -3.44
C TRP A 199 22.26 14.03 -2.86
N ARG A 200 22.81 13.02 -3.56
CA ARG A 200 22.95 11.67 -2.99
C ARG A 200 23.98 11.63 -1.87
N SER A 201 25.02 12.46 -1.93
CA SER A 201 26.02 12.54 -0.87
C SER A 201 25.57 13.35 0.34
N ASP A 202 24.74 14.38 0.14
CA ASP A 202 24.17 15.17 1.22
C ASP A 202 22.73 15.60 0.89
N TYR A 203 21.77 14.89 1.48
CA TYR A 203 20.34 15.17 1.40
C TYR A 203 19.78 15.69 2.73
N ALA A 204 20.61 16.15 3.67
CA ALA A 204 20.16 16.56 5.02
C ALA A 204 19.10 17.67 4.96
N LEU A 205 19.18 18.54 3.94
CA LEU A 205 18.19 19.59 3.69
C LEU A 205 16.83 19.08 3.19
N ALA A 206 16.64 17.77 3.01
CA ALA A 206 15.35 17.16 2.70
C ALA A 206 14.58 16.71 3.94
N ASP A 207 15.23 16.69 5.11
CA ASP A 207 14.61 16.29 6.37
C ASP A 207 13.91 17.49 7.03
N SER A 208 12.76 17.22 7.63
CA SER A 208 11.96 18.21 8.35
C SER A 208 11.22 17.54 9.50
N PRO A 209 11.01 18.23 10.63
CA PRO A 209 10.04 17.79 11.63
C PRO A 209 8.69 17.51 10.96
N GLY A 210 8.05 16.42 11.38
CA GLY A 210 6.79 15.96 10.80
C GLY A 210 6.87 15.27 9.44
N MET A 211 8.07 15.10 8.86
CA MET A 211 8.28 14.29 7.67
C MET A 211 8.92 12.94 8.00
N PRO A 212 8.58 11.88 7.24
CA PRO A 212 9.40 10.68 7.17
C PRO A 212 10.83 11.03 6.72
N ALA A 213 11.81 10.30 7.24
CA ALA A 213 13.22 10.47 6.89
C ALA A 213 13.46 10.42 5.37
N ALA A 214 14.21 11.40 4.86
CA ALA A 214 14.47 11.56 3.44
C ALA A 214 15.26 10.40 2.83
N GLU A 215 16.17 9.80 3.60
CA GLU A 215 17.04 8.68 3.19
C GLU A 215 16.28 7.53 2.54
N GLN A 216 15.04 7.24 2.99
CA GLN A 216 14.30 6.07 2.51
C GLN A 216 14.16 6.03 0.99
N THR A 217 13.94 7.19 0.37
CA THR A 217 13.78 7.30 -1.09
C THR A 217 14.71 8.33 -1.72
N VAL A 218 15.57 8.95 -0.91
CA VAL A 218 16.36 10.13 -1.24
C VAL A 218 15.45 11.21 -1.83
N SER A 219 14.61 11.78 -0.95
CA SER A 219 13.71 12.89 -1.28
C SER A 219 14.49 14.04 -1.91
N THR A 220 13.98 14.63 -3.01
CA THR A 220 14.67 15.76 -3.66
C THR A 220 14.19 17.12 -3.18
N THR A 221 13.05 17.18 -2.49
CA THR A 221 12.53 18.42 -1.93
C THR A 221 13.53 18.99 -0.93
N ARG A 222 14.02 20.21 -1.19
CA ARG A 222 14.81 20.98 -0.23
C ARG A 222 13.86 21.76 0.68
N ILE A 223 14.13 21.76 1.98
CA ILE A 223 13.31 22.43 2.99
C ILE A 223 14.19 23.41 3.76
N THR A 224 13.86 24.70 3.72
CA THR A 224 14.43 25.69 4.64
C THR A 224 13.62 25.63 5.93
N LEU A 225 14.27 25.23 7.03
CA LEU A 225 13.68 25.23 8.36
C LEU A 225 13.79 26.61 9.02
N PRO A 226 12.90 26.95 9.97
CA PRO A 226 13.03 28.18 10.76
C PRO A 226 14.32 28.20 11.57
N HIS A 227 14.83 29.42 11.84
CA HIS A 227 16.07 29.63 12.59
C HIS A 227 15.98 29.24 14.09
N ILE A 228 14.77 29.06 14.60
CA ILE A 228 14.52 28.61 15.97
C ILE A 228 14.78 27.09 16.03
N PRO A 229 15.35 26.54 17.13
CA PRO A 229 15.65 25.12 17.20
C PRO A 229 14.43 24.29 16.84
N SER A 230 14.55 23.45 15.81
CA SER A 230 13.53 22.48 15.43
C SER A 230 13.27 21.41 16.51
N ALA A 231 14.08 21.42 17.57
CA ALA A 231 13.90 20.61 18.77
C ALA A 231 12.56 20.95 19.44
N GLY A 232 11.60 20.02 19.34
CA GLY A 232 10.27 20.15 19.91
C GLY A 232 9.19 20.60 18.94
N LEU A 233 9.50 20.82 17.64
CA LEU A 233 8.46 20.96 16.61
C LEU A 233 7.80 19.60 16.38
N GLU A 234 6.57 19.49 16.84
CA GLU A 234 5.75 18.30 16.65
C GLU A 234 4.54 18.62 15.78
N ARG A 235 4.05 17.60 15.10
CA ARG A 235 2.83 17.73 14.32
C ARG A 235 1.63 17.87 15.23
N VAL A 236 0.79 18.87 14.97
CA VAL A 236 -0.47 19.07 15.72
C VAL A 236 -1.40 17.86 15.60
N ASP A 237 -1.31 17.14 14.48
CA ASP A 237 -2.15 15.99 14.19
C ASP A 237 -1.55 14.63 14.54
N LEU A 238 -0.41 14.60 15.24
CA LEU A 238 0.26 13.34 15.56
C LEU A 238 -0.68 12.36 16.29
N GLY A 239 -1.59 12.86 17.14
CA GLY A 239 -2.57 12.04 17.86
C GLY A 239 -3.80 11.60 17.05
N GLN A 240 -4.02 12.11 15.84
CA GLN A 240 -5.22 11.80 15.03
C GLN A 240 -5.03 10.53 14.20
N ILE A 241 -5.04 9.38 14.87
CA ILE A 241 -4.85 8.09 14.22
C ILE A 241 -6.20 7.54 13.74
N GLN A 242 -6.31 7.17 12.46
CA GLN A 242 -7.50 6.55 11.89
C GLN A 242 -7.23 5.14 11.37
N ARG A 243 -8.30 4.35 11.24
CA ARG A 243 -8.24 3.01 10.66
C ARG A 243 -8.10 3.08 9.14
N GLU A 244 -7.23 2.24 8.62
CA GLU A 244 -7.04 2.08 7.19
C GLU A 244 -8.14 1.22 6.55
N HIS A 245 -8.22 1.25 5.22
CA HIS A 245 -9.19 0.43 4.51
C HIS A 245 -8.88 -1.07 4.65
N ALA A 246 -9.91 -1.90 4.84
CA ALA A 246 -9.74 -3.33 5.11
C ALA A 246 -9.32 -4.17 3.89
N HIS A 247 -9.51 -3.67 2.66
CA HIS A 247 -9.25 -4.40 1.41
C HIS A 247 -9.86 -5.81 1.40
N VAL A 248 -11.17 -5.90 1.66
CA VAL A 248 -11.89 -7.18 1.88
C VAL A 248 -11.55 -8.29 0.87
N PRO A 249 -11.49 -8.06 -0.45
CA PRO A 249 -11.13 -9.13 -1.38
C PRO A 249 -9.73 -9.73 -1.15
N LEU A 250 -8.76 -8.93 -0.70
CA LEU A 250 -7.41 -9.40 -0.37
C LEU A 250 -7.38 -10.27 0.89
N ILE A 251 -8.23 -9.99 1.88
CA ILE A 251 -8.38 -10.81 3.10
C ILE A 251 -8.75 -12.24 2.70
N TYR A 252 -9.80 -12.39 1.88
CA TYR A 252 -10.26 -13.70 1.42
C TYR A 252 -9.25 -14.37 0.48
N MET A 253 -8.72 -13.63 -0.50
CA MET A 253 -7.76 -14.18 -1.46
C MET A 253 -6.53 -14.76 -0.74
N THR A 254 -5.93 -14.00 0.18
CA THR A 254 -4.72 -14.45 0.89
C THR A 254 -5.00 -15.65 1.78
N ALA A 255 -6.13 -15.67 2.52
CA ALA A 255 -6.50 -16.80 3.37
C ALA A 255 -6.77 -18.08 2.56
N LEU A 256 -7.50 -17.99 1.44
CA LEU A 256 -7.80 -19.13 0.58
C LEU A 256 -6.53 -19.68 -0.09
N MET A 257 -5.66 -18.81 -0.63
CA MET A 257 -4.39 -19.23 -1.22
C MET A 257 -3.49 -19.93 -0.21
N GLN A 258 -3.40 -19.39 1.01
CA GLN A 258 -2.64 -19.99 2.11
C GLN A 258 -3.22 -21.35 2.52
N ALA A 259 -4.55 -21.47 2.62
CA ALA A 259 -5.22 -22.73 2.93
C ALA A 259 -4.92 -23.82 1.88
N VAL A 260 -5.05 -23.52 0.59
CA VAL A 260 -4.74 -24.49 -0.48
C VAL A 260 -3.26 -24.84 -0.48
N SER A 261 -2.37 -23.84 -0.40
CA SER A 261 -0.93 -24.06 -0.41
C SER A 261 -0.47 -24.98 0.74
N GLY A 262 -1.02 -24.79 1.95
CA GLY A 262 -0.70 -25.65 3.08
C GLY A 262 -1.35 -27.02 3.00
N ALA A 263 -2.60 -27.10 2.54
CA ALA A 263 -3.32 -28.37 2.42
C ALA A 263 -2.62 -29.32 1.45
N LEU A 264 -2.05 -28.78 0.37
CA LEU A 264 -1.32 -29.58 -0.61
C LEU A 264 -0.11 -30.28 0.02
N TRP A 265 0.68 -29.59 0.84
CA TRP A 265 1.81 -30.21 1.56
C TRP A 265 1.36 -31.31 2.52
N VAL A 266 0.28 -31.07 3.26
CA VAL A 266 -0.26 -32.04 4.23
C VAL A 266 -0.81 -33.28 3.52
N LEU A 267 -1.58 -33.10 2.44
CA LEU A 267 -2.13 -34.21 1.65
C LEU A 267 -1.04 -35.01 0.94
N ILE A 268 0.04 -34.37 0.48
CA ILE A 268 1.24 -35.07 -0.04
C ILE A 268 1.87 -35.92 1.07
N ALA A 269 2.09 -35.35 2.27
CA ALA A 269 2.69 -36.08 3.38
C ALA A 269 1.83 -37.26 3.85
N TRP A 270 0.51 -37.13 3.80
CA TRP A 270 -0.43 -38.20 4.13
C TRP A 270 -0.67 -39.19 2.99
N HIS A 271 -0.06 -38.99 1.82
CA HIS A 271 -0.30 -39.80 0.62
C HIS A 271 -1.79 -39.87 0.26
N ALA A 272 -2.52 -38.78 0.47
CA ALA A 272 -3.97 -38.70 0.37
C ALA A 272 -4.45 -37.90 -0.85
N LEU A 273 -3.60 -37.70 -1.87
CA LEU A 273 -3.98 -37.00 -3.10
C LEU A 273 -4.71 -37.93 -4.07
N ASP A 274 -5.86 -37.46 -4.56
CA ASP A 274 -6.63 -38.04 -5.67
C ASP A 274 -7.19 -36.93 -6.56
N ALA A 275 -7.82 -37.30 -7.69
CA ALA A 275 -8.36 -36.33 -8.64
C ALA A 275 -9.43 -35.41 -8.01
N VAL A 276 -10.25 -35.94 -7.10
CA VAL A 276 -11.35 -35.20 -6.47
C VAL A 276 -10.82 -34.13 -5.52
N ARG A 277 -9.88 -34.47 -4.64
CA ARG A 277 -9.26 -33.51 -3.72
C ARG A 277 -8.48 -32.44 -4.48
N LEU A 278 -7.73 -32.82 -5.52
CA LEU A 278 -7.04 -31.86 -6.39
C LEU A 278 -8.02 -30.92 -7.08
N PHE A 279 -9.16 -31.42 -7.56
CA PHE A 279 -10.21 -30.60 -8.16
C PHE A 279 -10.85 -29.61 -7.17
N VAL A 280 -11.09 -30.03 -5.93
CA VAL A 280 -11.59 -29.12 -4.88
C VAL A 280 -10.57 -28.01 -4.60
N LEU A 281 -9.29 -28.36 -4.43
CA LEU A 281 -8.20 -27.39 -4.24
C LEU A 281 -8.08 -26.42 -5.43
N LEU A 282 -8.22 -26.92 -6.66
CA LEU A 282 -8.21 -26.12 -7.89
C LEU A 282 -9.37 -25.12 -7.91
N THR A 283 -10.57 -25.55 -7.51
CA THR A 283 -11.77 -24.71 -7.47
C THR A 283 -11.63 -23.58 -6.44
N ILE A 284 -11.09 -23.89 -5.25
CA ILE A 284 -10.78 -22.87 -4.23
C ILE A 284 -9.74 -21.87 -4.77
N THR A 285 -8.71 -22.37 -5.45
CA THR A 285 -7.67 -21.52 -6.07
C THR A 285 -8.24 -20.59 -7.14
N ALA A 286 -9.09 -21.12 -8.03
CA ALA A 286 -9.78 -20.33 -9.06
C ALA A 286 -10.64 -19.21 -8.45
N THR A 287 -11.34 -19.52 -7.35
CA THR A 287 -12.16 -18.56 -6.61
C THR A 287 -11.28 -17.47 -6.00
N ALA A 288 -10.18 -17.84 -5.35
CA ALA A 288 -9.24 -16.90 -4.76
C ALA A 288 -8.58 -15.97 -5.79
N LEU A 289 -8.18 -16.50 -6.96
CA LEU A 289 -7.67 -15.67 -8.07
C LEU A 289 -8.73 -14.72 -8.61
N THR A 290 -9.98 -15.15 -8.69
CA THR A 290 -11.08 -14.27 -9.13
C THR A 290 -11.31 -13.13 -8.14
N LEU A 291 -11.39 -13.45 -6.84
CA LEU A 291 -11.50 -12.44 -5.76
C LEU A 291 -10.32 -11.46 -5.76
N SER A 292 -9.11 -11.92 -6.13
CA SER A 292 -7.94 -11.06 -6.26
C SER A 292 -8.15 -9.89 -7.22
N THR A 293 -9.03 -10.01 -8.22
CA THR A 293 -9.26 -8.94 -9.19
C THR A 293 -10.25 -7.88 -8.69
N LEU A 294 -11.10 -8.21 -7.72
CA LEU A 294 -12.22 -7.37 -7.30
C LEU A 294 -11.81 -6.13 -6.46
N HIS A 295 -10.57 -6.08 -5.98
CA HIS A 295 -10.04 -4.90 -5.30
C HIS A 295 -9.40 -3.87 -6.25
N LEU A 296 -9.21 -4.23 -7.53
CA LEU A 296 -8.60 -3.36 -8.52
C LEU A 296 -9.61 -2.31 -8.99
N GLY A 297 -9.14 -1.08 -9.18
CA GLY A 297 -9.97 -0.05 -9.81
C GLY A 297 -10.32 -0.33 -11.27
N ARG A 298 -9.50 -1.14 -11.98
CA ARG A 298 -9.77 -1.58 -13.36
C ARG A 298 -9.49 -3.08 -13.54
N PRO A 299 -10.40 -3.97 -13.10
CA PRO A 299 -10.17 -5.41 -13.09
C PRO A 299 -9.91 -6.00 -14.48
N ALA A 300 -10.52 -5.44 -15.54
CA ALA A 300 -10.30 -5.89 -16.93
C ALA A 300 -8.83 -5.82 -17.39
N PHE A 301 -7.99 -4.99 -16.74
CA PHE A 301 -6.58 -4.83 -17.08
C PHE A 301 -5.65 -5.58 -16.12
N ALA A 302 -6.17 -6.46 -15.26
CA ALA A 302 -5.38 -7.21 -14.27
C ALA A 302 -4.19 -7.98 -14.89
N TYR A 303 -4.33 -8.49 -16.11
CA TYR A 303 -3.26 -9.19 -16.83
C TYR A 303 -1.96 -8.38 -16.96
N ARG A 304 -2.05 -7.04 -16.97
CA ARG A 304 -0.88 -6.15 -17.06
C ARG A 304 0.02 -6.26 -15.83
N ALA A 305 -0.47 -6.78 -14.70
CA ALA A 305 0.31 -6.92 -13.46
C ALA A 305 1.53 -7.84 -13.62
N LEU A 306 1.62 -8.64 -14.68
CA LEU A 306 2.77 -9.49 -14.98
C LEU A 306 3.96 -8.72 -15.60
N LYS A 307 3.77 -7.46 -16.03
CA LYS A 307 4.79 -6.70 -16.78
C LYS A 307 6.10 -6.53 -16.00
N MET A 308 6.03 -6.21 -14.70
CA MET A 308 7.19 -5.80 -13.90
C MET A 308 7.69 -6.86 -12.88
N TRP A 309 7.61 -8.16 -13.21
CA TRP A 309 8.01 -9.27 -12.31
C TRP A 309 9.46 -9.21 -11.80
N ARG A 310 10.36 -8.55 -12.53
CA ARG A 310 11.77 -8.38 -12.09
C ARG A 310 11.93 -7.36 -10.97
N ARG A 311 11.01 -6.40 -10.81
CA ARG A 311 11.11 -5.29 -9.85
C ARG A 311 10.05 -5.36 -8.75
N SER A 312 8.81 -5.63 -9.12
CA SER A 312 7.66 -5.57 -8.20
C SER A 312 7.36 -6.93 -7.56
N TRP A 313 7.26 -6.97 -6.23
CA TRP A 313 6.79 -8.16 -5.50
C TRP A 313 5.35 -8.53 -5.85
N LEU A 314 4.48 -7.54 -6.10
CA LEU A 314 3.11 -7.79 -6.54
C LEU A 314 3.08 -8.53 -7.89
N SER A 315 3.93 -8.16 -8.84
CA SER A 315 4.07 -8.91 -10.10
C SER A 315 4.58 -10.34 -9.89
N ARG A 316 5.49 -10.55 -8.93
CA ARG A 316 5.98 -11.90 -8.58
C ARG A 316 4.89 -12.75 -7.94
N GLU A 317 4.06 -12.16 -7.06
CA GLU A 317 2.89 -12.83 -6.49
C GLU A 317 1.94 -13.31 -7.59
N VAL A 318 1.54 -12.41 -8.50
CA VAL A 318 0.62 -12.74 -9.60
C VAL A 318 1.22 -13.84 -10.48
N LEU A 319 2.50 -13.76 -10.83
CA LEU A 319 3.19 -14.80 -11.60
C LEU A 319 3.18 -16.15 -10.87
N LEU A 320 3.62 -16.16 -9.61
CA LEU A 320 3.76 -17.39 -8.83
C LEU A 320 2.42 -18.07 -8.55
N PHE A 321 1.35 -17.31 -8.25
CA PHE A 321 0.02 -17.88 -8.09
C PHE A 321 -0.62 -18.31 -9.41
N THR A 322 -0.28 -17.67 -10.53
CA THR A 322 -0.70 -18.15 -11.86
C THR A 322 -0.02 -19.49 -12.19
N LEU A 323 1.29 -19.61 -11.93
CA LEU A 323 2.03 -20.85 -12.11
C LEU A 323 1.56 -21.95 -11.14
N PHE A 324 1.25 -21.58 -9.90
CA PHE A 324 0.66 -22.48 -8.91
C PHE A 324 -0.67 -23.07 -9.41
N PHE A 325 -1.58 -22.21 -9.89
CA PHE A 325 -2.84 -22.64 -10.47
C PHE A 325 -2.64 -23.56 -11.68
N ALA A 326 -1.72 -23.23 -12.59
CA ALA A 326 -1.42 -24.05 -13.76
C ALA A 326 -0.86 -25.43 -13.39
N ALA A 327 0.09 -25.48 -12.43
CA ALA A 327 0.64 -26.74 -11.94
C ALA A 327 -0.41 -27.60 -11.22
N LEU A 328 -1.29 -26.98 -10.43
CA LEU A 328 -2.39 -27.66 -9.76
C LEU A 328 -3.43 -28.19 -10.76
N ALA A 329 -3.76 -27.42 -11.80
CA ALA A 329 -4.63 -27.87 -12.89
C ALA A 329 -4.03 -29.06 -13.64
N ALA A 330 -2.74 -29.00 -13.99
CA ALA A 330 -2.04 -30.10 -14.63
C ALA A 330 -2.00 -31.36 -13.75
N ALA A 331 -1.75 -31.21 -12.44
CA ALA A 331 -1.82 -32.31 -11.48
C ALA A 331 -3.22 -32.93 -11.42
N THR A 332 -4.27 -32.09 -11.40
CA THR A 332 -5.68 -32.52 -11.39
C THR A 332 -6.01 -33.33 -12.64
N VAL A 333 -5.65 -32.83 -13.82
CA VAL A 333 -5.88 -33.51 -15.10
C VAL A 333 -5.10 -34.83 -15.17
N ALA A 334 -3.83 -34.85 -14.74
CA ALA A 334 -3.03 -36.06 -14.75
C ALA A 334 -3.56 -37.13 -13.79
N ALA A 335 -4.06 -36.73 -12.61
CA ALA A 335 -4.70 -37.63 -11.67
C ALA A 335 -6.00 -38.20 -12.24
N ALA A 336 -6.88 -37.35 -12.77
CA ALA A 336 -8.13 -37.78 -13.38
C ALA A 336 -7.90 -38.72 -14.59
N ALA A 337 -6.97 -38.38 -15.48
CA ALA A 337 -6.65 -39.20 -16.65
C ALA A 337 -6.21 -40.63 -16.26
N ARG A 338 -5.43 -40.77 -15.19
CA ARG A 338 -5.05 -42.09 -14.67
C ARG A 338 -6.24 -42.88 -14.13
N GLU A 339 -7.19 -42.22 -13.47
CA GLU A 339 -8.42 -42.86 -13.00
C GLU A 339 -9.30 -43.36 -14.16
N TYR A 340 -9.30 -42.65 -15.30
CA TYR A 340 -9.95 -43.09 -16.55
C TYR A 340 -9.13 -44.08 -17.39
N GLY A 341 -8.03 -44.62 -16.87
CA GLY A 341 -7.24 -45.67 -17.54
C GLY A 341 -6.21 -45.17 -18.56
N VAL A 342 -5.93 -43.87 -18.63
CA VAL A 342 -4.84 -43.34 -19.46
C VAL A 342 -3.49 -43.73 -18.84
N VAL A 343 -2.63 -44.37 -19.62
CA VAL A 343 -1.30 -44.80 -19.19
C VAL A 343 -0.36 -43.60 -19.10
N LEU A 344 -0.20 -43.07 -17.88
CA LEU A 344 0.76 -42.02 -17.55
C LEU A 344 1.79 -42.54 -16.53
N PRO A 345 3.02 -41.96 -16.49
CA PRO A 345 4.00 -42.31 -15.45
C PRO A 345 3.41 -42.11 -14.06
N ILE A 346 3.58 -43.10 -13.18
CA ILE A 346 3.01 -43.09 -11.81
C ILE A 346 3.49 -41.86 -11.02
N ALA A 347 4.73 -41.43 -11.25
CA ALA A 347 5.34 -40.28 -10.59
C ALA A 347 4.82 -38.92 -11.10
N LEU A 348 4.15 -38.86 -12.26
CA LEU A 348 3.80 -37.58 -12.91
C LEU A 348 2.81 -36.73 -12.08
N PRO A 349 1.65 -37.25 -11.59
CA PRO A 349 0.75 -36.44 -10.78
C PRO A 349 1.37 -35.96 -9.47
N LEU A 350 2.23 -36.78 -8.85
CA LEU A 350 2.95 -36.42 -7.64
C LEU A 350 3.99 -35.33 -7.91
N ALA A 351 4.76 -35.44 -8.99
CA ALA A 351 5.74 -34.41 -9.38
C ALA A 351 5.07 -33.06 -9.69
N LEU A 352 3.93 -33.06 -10.38
CA LEU A 352 3.14 -31.86 -10.64
C LEU A 352 2.57 -31.27 -9.35
N SER A 353 2.08 -32.12 -8.44
CA SER A 353 1.57 -31.69 -7.13
C SER A 353 2.68 -31.10 -6.25
N LEU A 354 3.88 -31.68 -6.23
CA LEU A 354 5.04 -31.13 -5.54
C LEU A 354 5.47 -29.79 -6.13
N THR A 355 5.45 -29.67 -7.46
CA THR A 355 5.72 -28.42 -8.16
C THR A 355 4.72 -27.35 -7.76
N ALA A 356 3.43 -27.68 -7.74
CA ALA A 356 2.38 -26.78 -7.25
C ALA A 356 2.60 -26.42 -5.77
N ALA A 357 2.95 -27.37 -4.90
CA ALA A 357 3.19 -27.10 -3.48
C ALA A 357 4.35 -26.12 -3.25
N ILE A 358 5.43 -26.23 -4.01
CA ILE A 358 6.56 -25.30 -3.98
C ILE A 358 6.12 -23.92 -4.48
N LEU A 359 5.43 -23.85 -5.62
CA LEU A 359 4.95 -22.59 -6.19
C LEU A 359 3.96 -21.87 -5.27
N GLY A 360 3.09 -22.60 -4.56
CA GLY A 360 2.16 -22.05 -3.57
C GLY A 360 2.89 -21.40 -2.39
N VAL A 361 3.96 -22.03 -1.88
CA VAL A 361 4.79 -21.46 -0.81
C VAL A 361 5.55 -20.23 -1.31
N LEU A 362 6.17 -20.31 -2.50
CA LEU A 362 6.84 -19.17 -3.11
C LEU A 362 5.88 -18.00 -3.35
N GLY A 363 4.67 -18.27 -3.83
CA GLY A 363 3.61 -17.27 -3.99
C GLY A 363 3.20 -16.65 -2.67
N THR A 364 3.05 -17.46 -1.61
CA THR A 364 2.76 -16.98 -0.25
C THR A 364 3.87 -16.08 0.30
N LEU A 365 5.14 -16.41 0.05
CA LEU A 365 6.28 -15.58 0.43
C LEU A 365 6.35 -14.28 -0.38
N ALA A 366 6.08 -14.35 -1.69
CA ALA A 366 5.98 -13.16 -2.53
C ALA A 366 4.86 -12.23 -2.06
N SER A 367 3.72 -12.80 -1.65
CA SER A 367 2.61 -12.05 -1.06
C SER A 367 3.00 -11.39 0.26
N ALA A 368 3.71 -12.09 1.14
CA ALA A 368 4.21 -11.49 2.37
C ALA A 368 5.22 -10.34 2.11
N ALA A 369 6.07 -10.49 1.09
CA ALA A 369 7.08 -9.50 0.73
C ALA A 369 6.48 -8.18 0.23
N ILE A 370 5.24 -8.16 -0.25
CA ILE A 370 4.50 -6.93 -0.60
C ILE A 370 4.41 -5.99 0.60
N TYR A 371 4.28 -6.54 1.81
CA TYR A 371 4.08 -5.79 3.05
C TYR A 371 5.39 -5.43 3.77
N LEU A 372 6.54 -5.92 3.28
CA LEU A 372 7.86 -5.59 3.83
C LEU A 372 8.36 -4.26 3.26
N VAL A 373 7.72 -3.17 3.69
CA VAL A 373 8.01 -1.81 3.23
C VAL A 373 8.36 -0.89 4.39
N LYS A 374 9.45 -0.13 4.25
CA LYS A 374 9.91 0.82 5.27
C LYS A 374 8.84 1.86 5.64
N ALA A 375 7.98 2.21 4.69
CA ALA A 375 6.84 3.12 4.88
C ALA A 375 5.75 2.59 5.85
N ARG A 376 5.79 1.32 6.26
CA ARG A 376 4.83 0.68 7.18
C ARG A 376 5.58 -0.10 8.28
N PRO A 377 6.18 0.58 9.27
CA PRO A 377 7.12 -0.04 10.21
C PRO A 377 6.52 -1.18 11.04
N ALA A 378 5.23 -1.09 11.38
CA ALA A 378 4.52 -2.12 12.14
C ALA A 378 4.61 -3.51 11.49
N TRP A 379 4.56 -3.58 10.15
CA TRP A 379 4.54 -4.81 9.35
C TRP A 379 5.86 -5.12 8.64
N ASN A 380 6.81 -4.20 8.65
CA ASN A 380 8.12 -4.41 8.05
C ASN A 380 9.07 -5.21 8.95
N THR A 381 8.71 -6.46 9.26
CA THR A 381 9.52 -7.35 10.10
C THR A 381 9.41 -8.80 9.66
N ALA A 382 10.32 -9.65 10.14
CA ALA A 382 10.30 -11.09 9.88
C ALA A 382 9.03 -11.81 10.35
N HIS A 383 8.25 -11.21 11.26
CA HIS A 383 6.98 -11.78 11.71
C HIS A 383 5.88 -11.77 10.65
N THR A 384 5.97 -10.90 9.65
CA THR A 384 5.01 -10.82 8.56
C THR A 384 5.08 -12.04 7.64
N PRO A 385 6.23 -12.43 7.07
CA PRO A 385 6.33 -13.69 6.33
C PRO A 385 6.09 -14.92 7.20
N ALA A 386 6.54 -14.92 8.47
CA ALA A 386 6.24 -16.02 9.40
C ALA A 386 4.73 -16.19 9.58
N ASP A 387 3.99 -15.09 9.73
CA ASP A 387 2.54 -15.11 9.87
C ASP A 387 1.82 -15.71 8.66
N PHE A 388 2.28 -15.40 7.45
CA PHE A 388 1.71 -15.93 6.22
C PHE A 388 1.93 -17.45 6.10
N ILE A 389 3.15 -17.92 6.42
CA ILE A 389 3.48 -19.35 6.42
C ILE A 389 2.74 -20.10 7.53
N LEU A 390 2.67 -19.55 8.74
CA LEU A 390 1.93 -20.17 9.85
C LEU A 390 0.43 -20.23 9.57
N THR A 391 -0.12 -19.23 8.87
CA THR A 391 -1.51 -19.24 8.42
C THR A 391 -1.74 -20.33 7.38
N ALA A 392 -0.82 -20.49 6.43
CA ALA A 392 -0.87 -21.60 5.47
C ALA A 392 -0.80 -22.96 6.17
N ALA A 393 0.07 -23.14 7.16
CA ALA A 393 0.16 -24.37 7.92
C ALA A 393 -1.11 -24.67 8.74
N LEU A 394 -1.67 -23.66 9.42
CA LEU A 394 -2.90 -23.80 10.22
C LEU A 394 -4.11 -24.13 9.35
N LEU A 395 -4.43 -23.28 8.37
CA LEU A 395 -5.58 -23.51 7.50
C LEU A 395 -5.39 -24.73 6.60
N GLY A 396 -4.16 -24.99 6.17
CA GLY A 396 -3.82 -26.13 5.34
C GLY A 396 -4.00 -27.46 6.04
N SER A 397 -3.54 -27.59 7.30
CA SER A 397 -3.73 -28.81 8.08
C SER A 397 -5.20 -29.10 8.36
N LEU A 398 -6.00 -28.08 8.66
CA LEU A 398 -7.44 -28.20 8.84
C LEU A 398 -8.19 -28.52 7.54
N LEU A 399 -7.83 -27.88 6.43
CA LEU A 399 -8.43 -28.16 5.13
C LEU A 399 -8.10 -29.58 4.66
N ALA A 400 -6.84 -30.02 4.80
CA ALA A 400 -6.45 -31.40 4.51
C ALA A 400 -7.23 -32.39 5.39
N ALA A 401 -7.39 -32.13 6.69
CA ALA A 401 -8.18 -32.98 7.58
C ALA A 401 -9.66 -33.04 7.17
N ALA A 402 -10.27 -31.92 6.79
CA ALA A 402 -11.65 -31.88 6.31
C ALA A 402 -11.83 -32.65 4.98
N LEU A 403 -10.84 -32.59 4.08
CA LEU A 403 -10.82 -33.34 2.82
C LEU A 403 -10.50 -34.83 2.99
N ALA A 404 -9.80 -35.22 4.06
CA ALA A 404 -9.54 -36.62 4.40
C ALA A 404 -10.77 -37.30 5.04
N GLY A 405 -11.53 -36.55 5.86
CA GLY A 405 -12.73 -37.05 6.54
C GLY A 405 -14.00 -37.09 5.67
N THR A 406 -14.01 -36.45 4.50
CA THR A 406 -15.16 -36.45 3.59
C THR A 406 -15.05 -37.58 2.58
N THR A 407 -15.99 -38.54 2.64
CA THR A 407 -16.27 -39.42 1.49
C THR A 407 -17.05 -38.61 0.46
N LEU A 408 -16.35 -37.79 -0.33
CA LEU A 408 -17.01 -36.99 -1.36
C LEU A 408 -17.51 -37.93 -2.48
N ARG A 409 -18.81 -38.23 -2.48
CA ARG A 409 -19.49 -39.00 -3.53
C ARG A 409 -19.79 -38.09 -4.71
N LEU A 410 -18.91 -38.08 -5.72
CA LEU A 410 -19.28 -37.62 -7.06
C LEU A 410 -19.59 -38.87 -7.90
N PRO A 411 -20.69 -38.90 -8.68
CA PRO A 411 -21.19 -40.11 -9.37
C PRO A 411 -20.26 -40.69 -10.45
N ILE A 412 -19.03 -40.16 -10.60
CA ILE A 412 -18.07 -40.49 -11.64
C ILE A 412 -16.75 -41.06 -11.07
N PHE A 413 -16.53 -41.02 -9.74
CA PHE A 413 -15.25 -41.40 -9.12
C PHE A 413 -15.41 -42.43 -7.98
N PRO A 414 -14.54 -43.47 -7.90
CA PRO A 414 -14.60 -44.47 -6.84
C PRO A 414 -14.08 -43.96 -5.48
N THR A 415 -14.57 -44.54 -4.40
CA THR A 415 -14.39 -44.08 -3.00
C THR A 415 -13.09 -44.51 -2.34
N PHE A 416 -12.42 -43.61 -1.60
CA PHE A 416 -11.41 -43.95 -0.60
C PHE A 416 -11.57 -43.07 0.66
N ALA A 417 -11.56 -43.71 1.84
CA ALA A 417 -11.58 -43.05 3.14
C ALA A 417 -10.40 -43.52 4.00
N THR A 418 -9.62 -42.59 4.54
CA THR A 418 -8.73 -42.82 5.68
C THR A 418 -8.61 -41.53 6.50
N ALA A 419 -8.99 -41.58 7.78
CA ALA A 419 -8.61 -40.56 8.75
C ALA A 419 -7.36 -41.06 9.50
N THR A 420 -6.30 -40.26 9.53
CA THR A 420 -5.01 -40.66 10.14
C THR A 420 -4.81 -40.06 11.53
N PRO A 421 -4.26 -40.82 12.50
CA PRO A 421 -4.12 -40.42 13.92
C PRO A 421 -3.15 -39.24 14.20
N ASN A 422 -2.40 -38.74 13.21
CA ASN A 422 -1.41 -37.66 13.39
C ASN A 422 -1.93 -36.24 13.08
N ALA A 423 -3.20 -36.09 12.67
CA ALA A 423 -3.74 -34.78 12.27
C ALA A 423 -3.92 -33.81 13.44
N LEU A 424 -4.40 -34.30 14.59
CA LEU A 424 -4.68 -33.46 15.76
C LEU A 424 -3.41 -32.78 16.31
N ALA A 425 -2.32 -33.53 16.48
CA ALA A 425 -1.05 -32.99 16.99
C ALA A 425 -0.47 -31.91 16.07
N LEU A 426 -0.54 -32.12 14.74
CA LEU A 426 -0.11 -31.13 13.75
C LEU A 426 -0.95 -29.84 13.83
N ILE A 427 -2.28 -29.98 13.90
CA ILE A 427 -3.20 -28.83 13.99
C ILE A 427 -2.94 -28.03 15.28
N LEU A 428 -2.80 -28.71 16.42
CA LEU A 428 -2.46 -28.07 17.71
C LEU A 428 -1.13 -27.32 17.64
N LEU A 429 -0.09 -27.92 17.02
CA LEU A 429 1.21 -27.28 16.82
C LEU A 429 1.12 -26.03 15.95
N CYS A 430 0.42 -26.12 14.80
CA CYS A 430 0.23 -25.00 13.89
C CYS A 430 -0.56 -23.86 14.56
N ALA A 431 -1.65 -24.17 15.26
CA ALA A 431 -2.45 -23.19 15.97
C ALA A 431 -1.68 -22.52 17.10
N GLY A 432 -0.93 -23.30 17.90
CA GLY A 432 -0.08 -22.77 18.96
C GLY A 432 0.99 -21.82 18.41
N SER A 433 1.69 -22.23 17.35
CA SER A 433 2.72 -21.40 16.71
C SER A 433 2.15 -20.12 16.10
N TRP A 434 0.98 -20.21 15.46
CA TRP A 434 0.28 -19.05 14.92
C TRP A 434 -0.13 -18.07 16.04
N LEU A 435 -0.71 -18.55 17.14
CA LEU A 435 -1.11 -17.73 18.28
C LEU A 435 0.09 -17.08 18.98
N ILE A 436 1.21 -17.82 19.12
CA ILE A 436 2.46 -17.27 19.64
C ILE A 436 2.94 -16.13 18.75
N ASN A 437 2.92 -16.28 17.42
CA ASN A 437 3.33 -15.20 16.51
C ASN A 437 2.42 -13.96 16.61
N GLN A 438 1.10 -14.14 16.76
CA GLN A 438 0.18 -13.01 17.02
C GLN A 438 0.51 -12.31 18.35
N THR A 439 0.78 -13.08 19.38
CA THR A 439 1.11 -12.56 20.72
C THR A 439 2.42 -11.79 20.71
N VAL A 440 3.46 -12.32 20.07
CA VAL A 440 4.76 -11.63 19.94
C VAL A 440 4.60 -10.33 19.15
N ARG A 441 3.80 -10.34 18.07
CA ARG A 441 3.48 -9.11 17.31
C ARG A 441 2.82 -8.07 18.21
N ALA A 442 1.78 -8.44 18.96
CA ALA A 442 1.06 -7.55 19.88
C ALA A 442 2.01 -6.94 20.93
N VAL A 443 2.84 -7.77 21.58
CA VAL A 443 3.82 -7.31 22.57
C VAL A 443 4.86 -6.37 21.96
N ARG A 444 5.34 -6.66 20.74
CA ARG A 444 6.29 -5.81 20.03
C ARG A 444 5.70 -4.44 19.72
N LEU A 445 4.48 -4.39 19.19
CA LEU A 445 3.80 -3.13 18.88
C LEU A 445 3.61 -2.29 20.15
N ARG A 446 3.16 -2.91 21.24
CA ARG A 446 2.97 -2.24 22.54
C ARG A 446 4.26 -1.65 23.11
N ARG A 447 5.39 -2.34 22.95
CA ARG A 447 6.70 -1.95 23.51
C ARG A 447 7.59 -1.15 22.55
N ALA A 448 7.11 -0.84 21.34
CA ALA A 448 7.93 -0.20 20.33
C ALA A 448 8.30 1.24 20.71
N ALA A 449 9.54 1.65 20.39
CA ALA A 449 10.00 3.03 20.52
C ALA A 449 9.49 3.93 19.38
N ALA A 450 9.21 3.37 18.21
CA ALA A 450 8.61 4.10 17.08
C ALA A 450 7.14 4.43 17.35
N PHE A 451 6.74 5.66 16.99
CA PHE A 451 5.36 6.14 17.17
C PHE A 451 4.35 5.28 16.41
N GLU A 452 4.61 4.96 15.14
CA GLU A 452 3.69 4.25 14.25
C GLU A 452 3.36 2.85 14.78
N ALA A 453 4.34 2.18 15.37
CA ALA A 453 4.12 0.86 15.96
C ALA A 453 3.28 0.92 17.24
N ARG A 454 3.48 1.95 18.09
CA ARG A 454 2.60 2.19 19.25
C ARG A 454 1.21 2.63 18.84
N ALA A 455 1.09 3.46 17.81
CA ALA A 455 -0.16 3.90 17.23
C ALA A 455 -0.95 2.73 16.64
N ALA A 456 -0.28 1.80 15.95
CA ALA A 456 -0.87 0.55 15.49
C ALA A 456 -1.37 -0.32 16.66
N TRP A 457 -0.63 -0.38 17.78
CA TRP A 457 -1.12 -1.02 19.00
C TRP A 457 -2.36 -0.32 19.55
N ALA A 458 -2.37 1.02 19.64
CA ALA A 458 -3.53 1.78 20.11
C ALA A 458 -4.77 1.52 19.24
N LEU A 459 -4.59 1.46 17.91
CA LEU A 459 -5.66 1.07 17.00
C LEU A 459 -6.10 -0.39 17.19
N LEU A 460 -5.19 -1.30 17.53
CA LEU A 460 -5.51 -2.72 17.76
C LEU A 460 -6.28 -2.91 19.06
N SER A 461 -5.86 -2.24 20.14
CA SER A 461 -6.45 -2.33 21.48
C SER A 461 -7.59 -1.36 21.74
N GLY A 462 -8.04 -0.60 20.73
CA GLY A 462 -9.14 0.35 20.87
C GLY A 462 -10.52 -0.32 20.91
N ASP A 463 -11.53 0.40 21.41
CA ASP A 463 -12.85 -0.16 21.74
C ASP A 463 -13.56 -0.88 20.58
N ALA A 464 -13.39 -0.42 19.34
CA ALA A 464 -14.08 -1.03 18.21
C ALA A 464 -13.32 -2.21 17.56
N THR A 465 -12.04 -2.39 17.85
CA THR A 465 -11.20 -3.49 17.28
C THR A 465 -10.85 -4.53 18.32
N TRP A 466 -10.84 -4.18 19.59
CA TRP A 466 -10.59 -5.11 20.69
C TRP A 466 -11.58 -6.29 20.69
N PRO A 467 -12.91 -6.10 20.49
CA PRO A 467 -13.84 -7.22 20.34
C PRO A 467 -13.51 -8.13 19.15
N VAL A 468 -12.98 -7.56 18.06
CA VAL A 468 -12.55 -8.32 16.88
C VAL A 468 -11.30 -9.16 17.20
N ALA A 469 -10.34 -8.59 17.95
CA ALA A 469 -9.15 -9.30 18.41
C ALA A 469 -9.51 -10.43 19.39
N ALA A 470 -10.43 -10.17 20.33
CA ALA A 470 -10.95 -11.20 21.23
C ALA A 470 -11.69 -12.30 20.46
N GLY A 471 -12.56 -11.92 19.51
CA GLY A 471 -13.27 -12.85 18.63
C GLY A 471 -12.31 -13.73 17.81
N CYS A 472 -11.21 -13.17 17.33
CA CYS A 472 -10.15 -13.93 16.65
C CYS A 472 -9.59 -15.05 17.53
N VAL A 473 -9.28 -14.77 18.80
CA VAL A 473 -8.77 -15.78 19.76
C VAL A 473 -9.85 -16.79 20.11
N LEU A 474 -11.08 -16.34 20.41
CA LEU A 474 -12.20 -17.21 20.76
C LEU A 474 -12.55 -18.20 19.64
N LEU A 475 -12.63 -17.72 18.39
CA LEU A 475 -12.89 -18.59 17.23
C LEU A 475 -11.80 -19.63 17.05
N LEU A 476 -10.52 -19.28 17.29
CA LEU A 476 -9.44 -20.26 17.25
C LEU A 476 -9.60 -21.32 18.36
N LEU A 477 -9.92 -20.90 19.59
CA LEU A 477 -10.16 -21.84 20.69
C LEU A 477 -11.31 -22.80 20.37
N PHE A 478 -12.43 -22.30 19.85
CA PHE A 478 -13.54 -23.15 19.40
C PHE A 478 -13.14 -24.06 18.24
N ALA A 479 -12.27 -23.61 17.32
CA ALA A 479 -11.75 -24.47 16.27
C ALA A 479 -10.93 -25.64 16.84
N LEU A 480 -10.14 -25.43 17.89
CA LEU A 480 -9.38 -26.49 18.55
C LEU A 480 -10.28 -27.48 19.28
N ILE A 481 -11.34 -27.00 19.93
CA ILE A 481 -12.36 -27.86 20.54
C ILE A 481 -13.03 -28.73 19.46
N ALA A 482 -13.52 -28.11 18.38
CA ALA A 482 -14.11 -28.84 17.26
C ALA A 482 -13.14 -29.83 16.60
N THR A 483 -11.84 -29.54 16.60
CA THR A 483 -10.80 -30.47 16.12
C THR A 483 -10.68 -31.68 17.05
N ALA A 484 -10.68 -31.46 18.37
CA ALA A 484 -10.63 -32.54 19.37
C ALA A 484 -11.90 -33.42 19.32
N ASP A 485 -13.05 -32.81 19.02
CA ASP A 485 -14.34 -33.49 18.82
C ASP A 485 -14.43 -34.23 17.45
N GLY A 486 -13.39 -34.17 16.62
CA GLY A 486 -13.34 -34.82 15.31
C GLY A 486 -14.14 -34.12 14.20
N SER A 487 -14.70 -32.93 14.46
CA SER A 487 -15.50 -32.16 13.51
C SER A 487 -14.65 -31.25 12.62
N ALA A 488 -13.83 -31.86 11.75
CA ALA A 488 -12.87 -31.13 10.90
C ALA A 488 -13.48 -30.00 10.04
N PRO A 489 -14.68 -30.13 9.42
CA PRO A 489 -15.28 -29.03 8.66
C PRO A 489 -15.67 -27.82 9.53
N ILE A 490 -16.17 -28.07 10.74
CA ILE A 490 -16.52 -27.02 11.70
C ILE A 490 -15.25 -26.31 12.19
N ALA A 491 -14.23 -27.10 12.54
CA ALA A 491 -12.93 -26.58 12.95
C ALA A 491 -12.29 -25.70 11.86
N LEU A 492 -12.33 -26.14 10.59
CA LEU A 492 -11.87 -25.35 9.45
C LEU A 492 -12.64 -24.03 9.32
N GLY A 493 -13.97 -24.06 9.39
CA GLY A 493 -14.79 -22.85 9.28
C GLY A 493 -14.49 -21.82 10.37
N LEU A 494 -14.34 -22.28 11.62
CA LEU A 494 -13.99 -21.44 12.76
C LEU A 494 -12.57 -20.87 12.66
N ALA A 495 -11.58 -21.69 12.30
CA ALA A 495 -10.21 -21.23 12.11
C ALA A 495 -10.07 -20.28 10.92
N PHE A 496 -10.81 -20.53 9.83
CA PHE A 496 -10.86 -19.63 8.69
C PHE A 496 -11.44 -18.26 9.10
N ALA A 497 -12.55 -18.25 9.84
CA ALA A 497 -13.12 -17.02 10.38
C ALA A 497 -12.13 -16.28 11.30
N SER A 498 -11.42 -17.00 12.18
CA SER A 498 -10.35 -16.44 13.01
C SER A 498 -9.26 -15.75 12.18
N VAL A 499 -8.75 -16.43 11.13
CA VAL A 499 -7.75 -15.87 10.22
C VAL A 499 -8.28 -14.65 9.45
N LEU A 500 -9.55 -14.66 9.01
CA LEU A 500 -10.15 -13.49 8.34
C LEU A 500 -10.18 -12.27 9.29
N LEU A 501 -10.55 -12.46 10.56
CA LEU A 501 -10.51 -11.38 11.56
C LEU A 501 -9.08 -10.90 11.81
N SER A 502 -8.10 -11.80 11.90
CA SER A 502 -6.69 -11.44 12.03
C SER A 502 -6.19 -10.62 10.83
N ARG A 503 -6.54 -11.02 9.60
CA ARG A 503 -6.20 -10.29 8.37
C ARG A 503 -6.92 -8.95 8.27
N TYR A 504 -8.17 -8.86 8.71
CA TYR A 504 -8.87 -7.59 8.85
C TYR A 504 -8.10 -6.64 9.77
N LEU A 505 -7.72 -7.10 10.97
CA LEU A 505 -6.92 -6.32 11.92
C LEU A 505 -5.56 -5.91 11.33
N PHE A 506 -4.90 -6.80 10.59
CA PHE A 506 -3.64 -6.51 9.90
C PHE A 506 -3.76 -5.29 8.96
N PHE A 507 -4.85 -5.18 8.20
CA PHE A 507 -5.07 -4.03 7.30
C PHE A 507 -5.50 -2.77 8.04
N VAL A 508 -6.53 -2.86 8.90
CA VAL A 508 -7.15 -1.64 9.47
C VAL A 508 -6.34 -0.98 10.58
N THR A 509 -5.39 -1.70 11.18
CA THR A 509 -4.55 -1.19 12.29
C THR A 509 -3.17 -0.71 11.85
N VAL A 510 -2.87 -0.71 10.53
CA VAL A 510 -1.60 -0.18 10.05
C VAL A 510 -1.55 1.34 10.21
N VAL A 511 -0.43 1.83 10.71
CA VAL A 511 -0.14 3.27 10.75
C VAL A 511 1.08 3.53 9.84
N PRO A 512 0.91 4.32 8.78
CA PRO A 512 2.00 4.61 7.86
C PRO A 512 2.98 5.64 8.41
N LEU A 513 4.23 5.59 7.93
CA LEU A 513 5.02 6.82 7.85
C LEU A 513 4.23 7.74 6.92
N ASN A 514 3.84 8.91 7.40
CA ASN A 514 3.20 9.91 6.56
C ASN A 514 3.46 11.30 7.12
N MET A 515 3.17 12.32 6.32
CA MET A 515 3.02 13.70 6.79
C MET A 515 1.57 14.05 7.15
N ALA A 516 0.61 13.18 6.83
CA ALA A 516 -0.82 13.47 6.88
C ALA A 516 -1.59 12.33 7.56
N LEU A 517 -1.57 12.33 8.89
CA LEU A 517 -2.64 11.76 9.70
C LEU A 517 -3.86 12.69 9.76
N THR A 518 -3.76 13.93 9.25
CA THR A 518 -4.93 14.80 9.01
C THR A 518 -5.16 15.14 7.55
N PHE A 519 -6.45 15.09 7.20
CA PHE A 519 -7.09 15.55 5.97
C PHE A 519 -7.11 14.60 4.75
N VAL A 520 -7.30 13.29 4.97
CA VAL A 520 -8.02 12.44 4.00
C VAL A 520 -9.28 11.91 4.66
N ARG A 521 -10.39 12.04 3.93
CA ARG A 521 -11.78 11.83 4.32
C ARG A 521 -12.31 12.93 5.22
N SER A 522 -12.99 13.88 4.59
CA SER A 522 -14.30 14.29 5.09
C SER A 522 -14.95 13.11 5.81
N ARG A 523 -15.34 13.29 7.08
CA ARG A 523 -16.32 12.39 7.73
C ARG A 523 -17.34 12.03 6.65
N PRO A 524 -17.61 10.74 6.36
CA PRO A 524 -18.79 10.43 5.57
C PRO A 524 -19.95 11.13 6.27
N ALA A 525 -20.64 12.01 5.54
CA ALA A 525 -21.86 12.63 6.02
C ALA A 525 -22.78 11.48 6.47
N GLY A 526 -22.95 11.30 7.78
CA GLY A 526 -23.71 10.19 8.36
C GLY A 526 -23.05 9.41 9.50
N ALA A 527 -21.76 9.59 9.78
CA ALA A 527 -21.15 9.00 10.99
C ALA A 527 -21.36 9.90 12.21
N HIS A 528 -22.61 9.96 12.68
CA HIS A 528 -22.91 10.27 14.09
C HIS A 528 -22.68 8.99 14.89
N ALA A 529 -21.69 9.00 15.76
CA ALA A 529 -21.59 8.12 16.92
C ALA A 529 -21.18 9.00 18.09
#